data_AF-A0A931V3D3-F1
#
_entry.id   AF-A0A931V3D3-F1
#
_cell.length_a   1.000
_cell.length_b   1.000
_cell.length_c   1.000
_cell.angle_alpha   90.00
_cell.angle_beta   90.00
_cell.angle_gamma   90.00
#
_symmetry.space_group_name_H-M   'P 1'
#
loop_
_entity.id
_entity.type
_entity.pdbx_description
1 polymer ?
#
loop_
_entity_poly.entity_id
_entity_poly.type
_entity_poly.pdbx_seq_one_letter_code
_entity_poly.pdbx_strand_id
1 'polypeptide(L)'
;MDQNDFFDEVRHRSGLENDARTARVISAVVSVLAEALEPSDAHDLSRGLPVDLAGRMAREPADASSLSSAGELYDRVAERIGADRGVALEESQVVLQVLAEHVDPEVLVRVRKRLPQDLAVLLSPRPAFIAPPRNPPSIREVPTPRDTLATGRVGSKHPLSEAEPDRAHQNSIAKNPDPHGDTKLSSARGLRQQQLHDSVADAARDPGPSHRLSQS
;
A
#
# COMPACT_ATOMS: atom_id res chain seq x y z
N MET A 1 -12.89 11.86 -14.09
CA MET A 1 -11.45 12.14 -14.20
C MET A 1 -11.01 11.74 -15.59
N ASP A 2 -10.15 12.53 -16.22
CA ASP A 2 -9.65 12.23 -17.55
C ASP A 2 -8.44 11.27 -17.49
N GLN A 3 -8.07 10.66 -18.62
CA GLN A 3 -6.99 9.66 -18.69
C GLN A 3 -5.65 10.21 -18.18
N ASN A 4 -5.31 11.44 -18.57
CA ASN A 4 -4.04 12.05 -18.18
C ASN A 4 -3.98 12.27 -16.67
N ASP A 5 -5.06 12.77 -16.06
CA ASP A 5 -5.12 12.98 -14.61
C ASP A 5 -4.93 11.67 -13.83
N PHE A 6 -5.55 10.56 -14.29
CA PHE A 6 -5.33 9.24 -13.68
C PHE A 6 -3.86 8.83 -13.74
N PHE A 7 -3.24 8.97 -14.91
CA PHE A 7 -1.87 8.56 -15.17
C PHE A 7 -0.88 9.42 -14.38
N ASP A 8 -1.12 10.73 -14.33
CA ASP A 8 -0.30 11.68 -13.57
C ASP A 8 -0.38 11.41 -12.08
N GLU A 9 -1.57 11.09 -11.54
CA GLU A 9 -1.73 10.76 -10.12
C GLU A 9 -1.00 9.46 -9.77
N VAL A 10 -1.14 8.41 -10.59
CA VAL A 10 -0.40 7.15 -10.41
C VAL A 10 1.10 7.40 -10.49
N ARG A 11 1.56 8.16 -11.49
CA ARG A 11 2.98 8.49 -11.67
C ARG A 11 3.54 9.24 -10.46
N HIS A 12 2.81 10.25 -10.00
CA HIS A 12 3.20 11.08 -8.86
C HIS A 12 3.35 10.25 -7.59
N ARG A 13 2.41 9.32 -7.33
CA ARG A 13 2.43 8.47 -6.13
C ARG A 13 3.43 7.31 -6.20
N SER A 14 3.69 6.78 -7.39
CA SER A 14 4.62 5.64 -7.59
C SER A 14 6.08 6.08 -7.81
N GLY A 15 6.33 7.35 -8.11
CA GLY A 15 7.67 7.84 -8.45
C GLY A 15 8.17 7.34 -9.82
N LEU A 16 7.27 6.84 -10.67
CA LEU A 16 7.63 6.33 -12.00
C LEU A 16 8.13 7.46 -12.91
N GLU A 17 9.37 7.34 -13.37
CA GLU A 17 9.98 8.36 -14.23
C GLU A 17 9.48 8.29 -15.68
N ASN A 18 8.91 7.17 -16.12
CA ASN A 18 8.65 6.89 -17.53
C ASN A 18 7.15 6.60 -17.80
N ASP A 19 6.54 7.39 -18.67
CA ASP A 19 5.13 7.27 -19.07
C ASP A 19 4.79 5.91 -19.66
N ALA A 20 5.68 5.34 -20.48
CA ALA A 20 5.47 4.02 -21.09
C ALA A 20 5.54 2.89 -20.06
N ARG A 21 6.26 3.11 -18.95
CA ARG A 21 6.29 2.17 -17.82
C ARG A 21 5.01 2.31 -16.99
N THR A 22 4.61 3.53 -16.65
CA THR A 22 3.34 3.83 -15.97
C THR A 22 2.15 3.23 -16.70
N ALA A 23 2.07 3.44 -18.02
CA ALA A 23 1.00 2.89 -18.86
C ALA A 23 0.96 1.36 -18.83
N ARG A 24 2.12 0.70 -18.86
CA ARG A 24 2.23 -0.76 -18.79
C ARG A 24 1.77 -1.31 -17.45
N VAL A 25 2.24 -0.68 -16.36
CA VAL A 25 1.85 -1.05 -14.99
C VAL A 25 0.35 -0.92 -14.80
N ILE A 26 -0.23 0.24 -15.14
CA ILE A 26 -1.67 0.49 -15.02
C ILE A 26 -2.45 -0.55 -15.83
N SER A 27 -2.05 -0.78 -17.08
CA SER A 27 -2.73 -1.74 -17.96
C SER A 27 -2.66 -3.16 -17.40
N ALA A 28 -1.50 -3.58 -16.89
CA ALA A 28 -1.31 -4.91 -16.31
C ALA A 28 -2.20 -5.11 -15.07
N VAL A 29 -2.22 -4.14 -14.15
CA VAL A 29 -3.04 -4.20 -12.93
C VAL A 29 -4.52 -4.25 -13.27
N VAL A 30 -5.00 -3.38 -14.17
CA VAL A 30 -6.40 -3.35 -14.61
C VAL A 30 -6.81 -4.66 -15.26
N SER A 31 -5.97 -5.24 -16.12
CA SER A 31 -6.27 -6.52 -16.77
C SER A 31 -6.29 -7.68 -15.78
N VAL A 32 -5.31 -7.78 -14.86
CA VAL A 32 -5.31 -8.83 -13.83
C VAL A 32 -6.52 -8.72 -12.92
N LEU A 33 -6.92 -7.49 -12.56
CA LEU A 33 -8.12 -7.26 -11.77
C LEU A 33 -9.39 -7.65 -12.55
N ALA A 34 -9.50 -7.28 -13.83
CA ALA A 34 -10.65 -7.63 -14.67
C ALA A 34 -10.85 -9.15 -14.79
N GLU A 35 -9.77 -9.90 -14.99
CA GLU A 35 -9.80 -11.37 -15.10
C GLU A 35 -10.22 -12.07 -13.79
N ALA A 36 -10.02 -11.40 -12.65
CA ALA A 36 -10.36 -11.92 -11.34
C ALA A 36 -11.82 -11.68 -10.94
N LEU A 37 -12.52 -10.81 -11.67
CA LEU A 37 -13.87 -10.34 -11.32
C LEU A 37 -14.94 -11.00 -12.17
N GLU A 38 -16.15 -11.04 -11.62
CA GLU A 38 -17.32 -11.37 -12.42
C GLU A 38 -17.52 -10.30 -13.52
N PRO A 39 -18.02 -10.68 -14.71
CA PRO A 39 -18.20 -9.75 -15.83
C PRO A 39 -19.04 -8.51 -15.46
N SER A 40 -20.06 -8.67 -14.62
CA SER A 40 -20.90 -7.57 -14.16
C SER A 40 -20.15 -6.59 -13.24
N ASP A 41 -19.26 -7.10 -12.39
CA ASP A 41 -18.45 -6.26 -11.50
C ASP A 41 -17.37 -5.52 -12.27
N ALA A 42 -16.69 -6.20 -13.20
CA ALA A 42 -15.73 -5.57 -14.10
C ALA A 42 -16.41 -4.46 -14.94
N HIS A 43 -17.60 -4.73 -15.47
CA HIS A 43 -18.39 -3.73 -16.18
C HIS A 43 -18.72 -2.52 -15.31
N ASP A 44 -19.21 -2.74 -14.08
CA ASP A 44 -19.54 -1.63 -13.18
C ASP A 44 -18.29 -0.82 -12.76
N LEU A 45 -17.16 -1.47 -12.50
CA LEU A 45 -15.88 -0.78 -12.26
C LEU A 45 -15.46 0.08 -13.46
N SER A 46 -15.66 -0.41 -14.69
CA SER A 46 -15.25 0.28 -15.92
C SER A 46 -15.92 1.64 -16.08
N ARG A 47 -17.13 1.84 -15.52
CA ARG A 47 -17.89 3.10 -15.61
C ARG A 47 -17.23 4.26 -14.86
N GLY A 48 -16.38 3.96 -13.88
CA GLY A 48 -15.60 4.95 -13.14
C GLY A 48 -14.21 5.23 -13.73
N LEU A 49 -13.81 4.50 -14.78
CA LEU A 49 -12.47 4.58 -15.35
C LEU A 49 -12.43 5.45 -16.62
N PRO A 50 -11.26 6.04 -16.95
CA PRO A 50 -11.04 6.63 -18.26
C PRO A 50 -11.28 5.63 -19.41
N VAL A 51 -11.68 6.14 -20.58
CA VAL A 51 -12.18 5.32 -21.71
C VAL A 51 -11.26 4.14 -22.10
N ASP A 52 -9.95 4.36 -22.15
CA ASP A 52 -9.00 3.31 -22.53
C ASP A 52 -8.90 2.20 -21.49
N LEU A 53 -8.93 2.57 -20.21
CA LEU A 53 -8.90 1.63 -19.09
C LEU A 53 -10.27 0.94 -18.92
N ALA A 54 -11.36 1.67 -19.14
CA ALA A 54 -12.71 1.13 -19.14
C ALA A 54 -12.86 0.04 -20.22
N GLY A 55 -12.36 0.31 -21.43
CA GLY A 55 -12.35 -0.66 -22.52
C GLY A 55 -11.55 -1.93 -22.20
N ARG A 56 -10.47 -1.82 -21.42
CA ARG A 56 -9.69 -2.97 -20.94
C ARG A 56 -10.42 -3.74 -19.84
N MET A 57 -10.96 -3.02 -18.86
CA MET A 57 -11.71 -3.61 -17.76
C MET A 57 -12.95 -4.38 -18.26
N ALA A 58 -13.62 -3.88 -19.31
CA ALA A 58 -14.84 -4.48 -19.84
C ALA A 58 -14.64 -5.54 -20.95
N ARG A 59 -13.46 -5.64 -21.57
CA ARG A 59 -13.20 -6.58 -22.68
C ARG A 59 -12.85 -8.01 -22.26
N GLU A 60 -12.38 -8.20 -21.03
CA GLU A 60 -12.10 -9.52 -20.46
C GLU A 60 -13.42 -10.06 -19.87
N PRO A 61 -14.02 -11.19 -20.33
CA PRO A 61 -13.44 -12.53 -20.10
C PRO A 61 -13.85 -13.70 -21.06
N ALA A 62 -13.21 -14.87 -20.90
CA ALA A 62 -13.81 -16.19 -21.22
C ALA A 62 -13.67 -17.22 -20.07
N ASP A 63 -12.60 -17.16 -19.27
CA ASP A 63 -12.42 -17.95 -18.04
C ASP A 63 -11.99 -17.01 -16.90
N ALA A 64 -12.95 -16.53 -16.10
CA ALA A 64 -12.65 -15.71 -14.93
C ALA A 64 -11.87 -16.55 -13.91
N SER A 65 -10.58 -16.24 -13.73
CA SER A 65 -9.73 -16.93 -12.76
C SER A 65 -9.68 -16.09 -11.50
N SER A 66 -10.41 -16.52 -10.46
CA SER A 66 -10.39 -15.85 -9.16
C SER A 66 -8.98 -15.80 -8.58
N LEU A 67 -8.64 -14.67 -7.96
CA LEU A 67 -7.41 -14.53 -7.19
C LEU A 67 -7.57 -15.18 -5.82
N SER A 68 -6.54 -15.88 -5.37
CA SER A 68 -6.48 -16.50 -4.04
C SER A 68 -5.91 -15.55 -2.99
N SER A 69 -5.12 -14.55 -3.40
CA SER A 69 -4.51 -13.54 -2.53
C SER A 69 -4.08 -12.29 -3.33
N ALA A 70 -3.75 -11.21 -2.63
CA ALA A 70 -3.06 -10.07 -3.22
C ALA A 70 -1.67 -10.45 -3.74
N GLY A 71 -1.03 -11.44 -3.13
CA GLY A 71 0.26 -11.96 -3.59
C GLY A 71 0.21 -12.50 -5.01
N GLU A 72 -0.84 -13.23 -5.35
CA GLU A 72 -1.06 -13.77 -6.69
C GLU A 72 -1.27 -12.66 -7.73
N LEU A 73 -1.95 -11.58 -7.35
CA LEU A 73 -2.06 -10.40 -8.22
C LEU A 73 -0.68 -9.83 -8.52
N TYR A 74 0.17 -9.66 -7.50
CA TYR A 74 1.52 -9.12 -7.70
C TYR A 74 2.38 -10.02 -8.58
N ASP A 75 2.27 -11.34 -8.43
CA ASP A 75 3.00 -12.30 -9.26
C ASP A 75 2.57 -12.20 -10.73
N ARG A 76 1.26 -12.18 -11.00
CA ARG A 76 0.71 -12.00 -12.36
C ARG A 76 1.09 -10.65 -12.98
N VAL A 77 1.10 -9.58 -12.17
CA VAL A 77 1.52 -8.25 -12.64
C VAL A 77 3.02 -8.25 -12.95
N ALA A 78 3.86 -8.79 -12.06
CA ALA A 78 5.31 -8.90 -12.23
C ALA A 78 5.67 -9.63 -13.53
N GLU A 79 4.99 -10.75 -13.80
CA GLU A 79 5.14 -11.53 -15.04
C GLU A 79 4.80 -10.68 -16.28
N ARG A 80 3.68 -9.96 -16.27
CA ARG A 80 3.23 -9.14 -17.41
C ARG A 80 4.15 -7.97 -17.74
N ILE A 81 4.73 -7.35 -16.72
CA ILE A 81 5.59 -6.17 -16.91
C ILE A 81 7.08 -6.52 -16.97
N GLY A 82 7.45 -7.76 -16.68
CA GLY A 82 8.84 -8.23 -16.65
C GLY A 82 9.66 -7.57 -15.55
N ALA A 83 9.10 -7.44 -14.33
CA ALA A 83 9.75 -6.81 -13.18
C ALA A 83 9.83 -7.75 -11.97
N ASP A 84 10.64 -7.38 -10.99
CA ASP A 84 10.68 -8.07 -9.70
C ASP A 84 9.34 -7.95 -8.96
N ARG A 85 9.00 -9.01 -8.22
CA ARG A 85 7.76 -9.08 -7.43
C ARG A 85 7.60 -7.91 -6.46
N GLY A 86 8.70 -7.47 -5.82
CA GLY A 86 8.66 -6.33 -4.89
C GLY A 86 8.27 -5.03 -5.57
N VAL A 87 8.79 -4.80 -6.78
CA VAL A 87 8.45 -3.63 -7.60
C VAL A 87 6.99 -3.69 -8.05
N ALA A 88 6.55 -4.86 -8.53
CA ALA A 88 5.16 -5.06 -8.93
C ALA A 88 4.17 -4.85 -7.76
N LEU A 89 4.56 -5.25 -6.54
CA LEU A 89 3.77 -5.03 -5.33
C LEU A 89 3.56 -3.53 -5.07
N GLU A 90 4.66 -2.76 -4.99
CA GLU A 90 4.59 -1.32 -4.69
C GLU A 90 3.74 -0.58 -5.73
N GLU A 91 3.99 -0.86 -7.00
CA GLU A 91 3.31 -0.23 -8.12
C GLU A 91 1.83 -0.63 -8.19
N SER A 92 1.50 -1.90 -7.96
CA SER A 92 0.11 -2.37 -7.93
C SER A 92 -0.68 -1.73 -6.80
N GLN A 93 -0.09 -1.58 -5.62
CA GLN A 93 -0.77 -0.94 -4.48
C GLN A 93 -1.14 0.52 -4.79
N VAL A 94 -0.24 1.26 -5.43
CA VAL A 94 -0.52 2.64 -5.86
C VAL A 94 -1.68 2.68 -6.84
N VAL A 95 -1.65 1.85 -7.89
CA VAL A 95 -2.72 1.81 -8.90
C VAL A 95 -4.07 1.44 -8.29
N LEU A 96 -4.11 0.42 -7.43
CA LEU A 96 -5.36 -0.02 -6.77
C LEU A 96 -5.92 1.06 -5.85
N GLN A 97 -5.08 1.81 -5.13
CA GLN A 97 -5.52 2.93 -4.30
C GLN A 97 -6.10 4.07 -5.14
N VAL A 98 -5.40 4.48 -6.22
CA VAL A 98 -5.92 5.51 -7.12
C VAL A 98 -7.22 5.06 -7.77
N LEU A 99 -7.34 3.79 -8.16
CA LEU A 99 -8.58 3.24 -8.69
C LEU A 99 -9.72 3.31 -7.66
N ALA A 100 -9.46 2.94 -6.40
CA ALA A 100 -10.46 2.96 -5.33
C ALA A 100 -10.95 4.38 -4.97
N GLU A 101 -10.20 5.43 -5.29
CA GLU A 101 -10.62 6.82 -5.06
C GLU A 101 -11.58 7.34 -6.14
N HIS A 102 -11.62 6.70 -7.32
CA HIS A 102 -12.34 7.20 -8.50
C HIS A 102 -13.54 6.35 -8.91
N VAL A 103 -13.68 5.16 -8.33
CA VAL A 103 -14.81 4.28 -8.56
C VAL A 103 -15.92 4.56 -7.54
N ASP A 104 -17.16 4.33 -7.97
CA ASP A 104 -18.33 4.42 -7.11
C ASP A 104 -18.16 3.59 -5.81
N PRO A 105 -18.36 4.18 -4.63
CA PRO A 105 -18.19 3.49 -3.35
C PRO A 105 -19.08 2.24 -3.19
N GLU A 106 -20.29 2.24 -3.74
CA GLU A 106 -21.22 1.10 -3.67
C GLU A 106 -20.69 -0.08 -4.50
N VAL A 107 -20.13 0.21 -5.68
CA VAL A 107 -19.46 -0.80 -6.51
C VAL A 107 -18.26 -1.38 -5.78
N LEU A 108 -17.40 -0.55 -5.17
CA LEU A 108 -16.25 -1.02 -4.39
C LEU A 108 -16.66 -1.92 -3.22
N VAL A 109 -17.71 -1.56 -2.48
CA VAL A 109 -18.23 -2.39 -1.39
C VAL A 109 -18.65 -3.78 -1.89
N ARG A 110 -19.30 -3.85 -3.06
CA ARG A 110 -19.72 -5.12 -3.64
C ARG A 110 -18.53 -5.96 -4.10
N VAL A 111 -17.60 -5.37 -4.86
CA VAL A 111 -16.39 -6.05 -5.35
C VAL A 111 -15.55 -6.59 -4.20
N ARG A 112 -15.34 -5.78 -3.15
CA ARG A 112 -14.54 -6.18 -1.98
C ARG A 112 -15.08 -7.38 -1.22
N LYS A 113 -16.40 -7.63 -1.25
CA LYS A 113 -17.00 -8.82 -0.61
C LYS A 113 -16.63 -10.13 -1.31
N ARG A 114 -16.16 -10.05 -2.55
CA ARG A 114 -15.85 -11.20 -3.41
C ARG A 114 -14.35 -11.44 -3.57
N LEU A 115 -13.53 -10.49 -3.13
CA LEU A 115 -12.08 -10.58 -3.20
C LEU A 115 -11.50 -11.17 -1.90
N PRO A 116 -10.30 -11.78 -1.97
CA PRO A 116 -9.50 -12.09 -0.80
C PRO A 116 -9.32 -10.86 0.11
N GLN A 117 -9.27 -11.08 1.43
CA GLN A 117 -9.29 -10.00 2.43
C GLN A 117 -8.12 -9.02 2.25
N ASP A 118 -6.94 -9.53 1.95
CA ASP A 118 -5.73 -8.73 1.72
C ASP A 118 -5.89 -7.79 0.51
N LEU A 119 -6.50 -8.26 -0.57
CA LEU A 119 -6.81 -7.44 -1.74
C LEU A 119 -7.96 -6.46 -1.46
N ALA A 120 -8.97 -6.90 -0.73
CA ALA A 120 -10.11 -6.06 -0.34
C ALA A 120 -9.69 -4.87 0.54
N VAL A 121 -8.60 -4.97 1.30
CA VAL A 121 -8.04 -3.85 2.07
C VAL A 121 -7.48 -2.77 1.16
N LEU A 122 -6.80 -3.14 0.06
CA LEU A 122 -6.18 -2.20 -0.88
C LEU A 122 -7.20 -1.38 -1.68
N LEU A 123 -8.38 -1.94 -1.90
CA LEU A 123 -9.51 -1.25 -2.53
C LEU A 123 -10.38 -0.48 -1.52
N SER A 124 -9.93 -0.34 -0.27
CA SER A 124 -10.55 0.60 0.65
C SER A 124 -10.22 2.01 0.18
N PRO A 125 -11.21 2.88 -0.07
CA PRO A 125 -10.94 4.29 -0.22
C PRO A 125 -10.15 4.72 1.01
N ARG A 126 -8.98 5.33 0.80
CA ARG A 126 -8.29 5.98 1.90
C ARG A 126 -9.30 6.99 2.44
N PRO A 127 -9.65 6.96 3.74
CA PRO A 127 -10.50 8.00 4.29
C PRO A 127 -9.83 9.30 3.91
N ALA A 128 -10.54 10.15 3.17
CA ALA A 128 -10.01 11.44 2.80
C ALA A 128 -9.54 12.06 4.10
N PHE A 129 -8.21 12.17 4.28
CA PHE A 129 -7.70 13.13 5.21
C PHE A 129 -8.35 14.40 4.70
N ILE A 130 -9.27 14.97 5.48
CA ILE A 130 -9.83 16.28 5.22
C ILE A 130 -8.59 17.15 5.15
N ALA A 131 -8.09 17.37 3.93
CA ALA A 131 -6.95 18.22 3.71
C ALA A 131 -7.42 19.54 4.32
N PRO A 132 -6.65 20.13 5.26
CA PRO A 132 -6.99 21.46 5.72
C PRO A 132 -7.22 22.31 4.47
N PRO A 133 -8.29 23.11 4.42
CA PRO A 133 -8.68 23.81 3.21
C PRO A 133 -7.44 24.46 2.59
N ARG A 134 -7.16 24.13 1.32
CA ARG A 134 -5.96 24.62 0.60
C ARG A 134 -5.92 26.15 0.51
N ASN A 135 -7.03 26.82 0.82
CA ASN A 135 -7.04 28.20 1.26
C ASN A 135 -7.00 28.23 2.79
N PRO A 136 -5.91 28.69 3.44
CA PRO A 136 -6.10 29.34 4.73
C PRO A 136 -7.23 30.36 4.54
N PRO A 137 -8.17 30.53 5.49
CA PRO A 137 -9.05 31.68 5.42
C PRO A 137 -8.13 32.88 5.27
N SER A 138 -8.23 33.59 4.14
CA SER A 138 -7.60 34.89 4.00
C SER A 138 -8.05 35.62 5.25
N ILE A 139 -7.13 35.85 6.19
CA ILE A 139 -7.41 36.73 7.31
C ILE A 139 -7.72 38.02 6.59
N ARG A 140 -9.02 38.33 6.49
CA ARG A 140 -9.52 39.55 5.95
C ARG A 140 -8.84 40.58 6.82
N GLU A 141 -7.82 41.27 6.30
CA GLU A 141 -7.14 42.33 7.02
C GLU A 141 -8.24 43.26 7.49
N VAL A 142 -8.56 43.18 8.77
CA VAL A 142 -9.48 44.11 9.40
C VAL A 142 -8.77 45.45 9.26
N PRO A 143 -9.35 46.45 8.58
CA PRO A 143 -8.73 47.75 8.51
C PRO A 143 -8.63 48.23 9.96
N THR A 144 -7.41 48.36 10.48
CA THR A 144 -7.21 48.95 11.80
C THR A 144 -7.77 50.36 11.75
N PRO A 145 -8.75 50.73 12.58
CA PRO A 145 -8.99 52.13 12.84
C PRO A 145 -7.74 52.63 13.58
N ARG A 146 -6.92 53.40 12.87
CA ARG A 146 -6.02 54.35 13.51
C ARG A 146 -6.92 55.38 14.17
N ASP A 147 -7.33 55.12 15.40
CA ASP A 147 -7.56 56.18 16.37
C ASP A 147 -7.74 55.67 17.81
N THR A 148 -6.85 56.19 18.65
CA THR A 148 -7.14 56.67 20.00
C THR A 148 -7.46 55.65 21.10
N LEU A 149 -6.44 55.07 21.72
CA LEU A 149 -6.45 54.74 23.16
C LEU A 149 -5.05 54.97 23.79
N ALA A 150 -4.53 56.18 23.64
CA ALA A 150 -3.49 56.71 24.51
C ALA A 150 -4.16 57.65 25.53
N THR A 151 -4.65 57.08 26.64
CA THR A 151 -4.77 57.74 27.95
C THR A 151 -5.02 56.63 28.97
N GLY A 152 -3.92 56.12 29.53
CA GLY A 152 -3.98 55.25 30.70
C GLY A 152 -4.59 56.00 31.88
N ARG A 153 -5.63 55.40 32.48
CA ARG A 153 -6.04 55.71 33.84
C ARG A 153 -5.60 54.56 34.75
N VAL A 154 -4.73 54.94 35.68
CA VAL A 154 -4.18 54.27 36.86
C VAL A 154 -5.05 53.15 37.43
N GLY A 155 -4.51 51.94 37.62
CA GLY A 155 -5.24 50.90 38.36
C GLY A 155 -4.66 49.50 38.56
N SER A 156 -3.66 49.00 37.83
CA SER A 156 -3.15 47.64 38.04
C SER A 156 -1.65 47.62 38.28
N LYS A 157 -1.28 47.38 39.55
CA LYS A 157 0.08 47.05 39.97
C LYS A 157 0.35 45.60 39.55
N HIS A 158 1.43 45.38 38.80
CA HIS A 158 2.00 44.12 38.25
C HIS A 158 1.71 43.81 36.78
N PRO A 159 2.52 44.32 35.83
CA PRO A 159 2.73 43.63 34.57
C PRO A 159 3.57 42.36 34.79
N LEU A 160 3.06 41.18 34.44
CA LEU A 160 3.76 39.88 34.49
C LEU A 160 4.86 39.71 33.41
N SER A 161 5.49 40.81 32.97
CA SER A 161 6.47 40.80 31.88
C SER A 161 7.94 40.70 32.35
N GLU A 162 8.18 40.32 33.60
CA GLU A 162 9.53 40.03 34.12
C GLU A 162 9.52 38.70 34.88
N ALA A 163 9.40 37.58 34.14
CA ALA A 163 9.73 36.27 34.67
C ALA A 163 11.22 36.00 34.38
N GLU A 164 12.08 36.47 35.29
CA GLU A 164 13.41 35.89 35.46
C GLU A 164 13.25 34.42 35.86
N PRO A 165 13.91 33.44 35.20
CA PRO A 165 13.89 32.07 35.67
C PRO A 165 14.86 31.93 36.85
N ASP A 166 14.37 32.20 38.07
CA ASP A 166 15.07 31.80 39.28
C ASP A 166 14.83 30.31 39.59
N ARG A 167 15.91 29.68 40.02
CA ARG A 167 16.12 28.24 40.15
C ARG A 167 15.32 27.67 41.32
N ALA A 168 14.46 26.67 41.07
CA ALA A 168 14.24 25.55 42.00
C ALA A 168 13.31 24.47 41.43
N HIS A 169 13.86 23.54 40.65
CA HIS A 169 13.38 22.15 40.68
C HIS A 169 14.58 21.24 40.96
N GLN A 170 15.00 21.26 42.22
CA GLN A 170 15.67 20.11 42.82
C GLN A 170 14.60 19.04 43.00
N ASN A 171 14.53 18.10 42.06
CA ASN A 171 14.09 16.73 42.29
C ASN A 171 14.66 15.87 41.17
N SER A 172 15.94 15.58 41.38
CA SER A 172 16.76 14.59 40.71
C SER A 172 16.13 13.21 40.84
N ILE A 173 15.73 12.60 39.72
CA ILE A 173 15.59 11.15 39.60
C ILE A 173 16.32 10.71 38.32
N ALA A 174 17.47 10.10 38.58
CA ALA A 174 18.20 9.15 37.74
C ALA A 174 18.41 9.50 36.25
N LYS A 175 19.57 10.11 35.97
CA LYS A 175 20.43 9.62 34.89
C LYS A 175 20.70 8.14 35.19
N ASN A 176 19.97 7.23 34.55
CA ASN A 176 20.37 5.84 34.47
C ASN A 176 21.17 5.65 33.17
N PRO A 177 22.51 5.56 33.21
CA PRO A 177 23.25 5.07 32.08
C PRO A 177 23.01 3.56 32.02
N ASP A 178 22.21 3.12 31.05
CA ASP A 178 21.89 1.73 30.71
C ASP A 178 20.54 1.17 31.22
N PRO A 179 19.40 1.58 30.62
CA PRO A 179 18.09 0.95 30.88
C PRO A 179 17.91 -0.43 30.20
N HIS A 180 18.95 -0.99 29.56
CA HIS A 180 18.89 -2.31 28.90
C HIS A 180 20.09 -3.22 29.25
N GLY A 181 20.72 -3.02 30.41
CA GLY A 181 21.86 -3.83 30.87
C GLY A 181 21.55 -5.31 31.16
N ASP A 182 20.28 -5.68 31.31
CA ASP A 182 19.89 -7.03 31.77
C ASP A 182 19.09 -7.88 30.78
N THR A 183 19.05 -7.52 29.49
CA THR A 183 18.56 -8.46 28.45
C THR A 183 19.73 -9.13 27.73
N LYS A 184 20.66 -9.72 28.49
CA LYS A 184 21.57 -10.76 27.96
C LYS A 184 20.86 -12.11 28.02
N LEU A 185 19.91 -12.30 27.12
CA LEU A 185 19.44 -13.65 26.77
C LEU A 185 20.54 -14.34 25.95
N SER A 186 21.33 -15.12 26.67
CA SER A 186 21.86 -16.43 26.29
C SER A 186 22.17 -16.64 24.81
N SER A 187 23.43 -16.37 24.47
CA SER A 187 24.15 -17.08 23.41
C SER A 187 24.18 -18.58 23.71
N ALA A 188 23.26 -19.36 23.13
CA ALA A 188 23.37 -20.81 23.09
C ALA A 188 24.42 -21.21 22.04
N ARG A 189 25.62 -21.56 22.52
CA ARG A 189 26.70 -22.16 21.71
C ARG A 189 26.94 -23.60 22.18
N GLY A 190 26.85 -24.53 21.24
CA GLY A 190 27.26 -25.95 21.37
C GLY A 190 26.09 -26.87 21.72
N LEU A 191 25.93 -28.08 21.17
CA LEU A 191 26.87 -28.98 20.51
C LEU A 191 26.09 -30.06 19.72
N ARG A 192 26.78 -30.61 18.72
CA ARG A 192 26.52 -31.82 17.93
C ARG A 192 25.67 -32.91 18.59
N GLN A 193 24.75 -33.47 17.81
CA GLN A 193 24.45 -34.90 17.86
C GLN A 193 24.51 -35.47 16.44
N GLN A 194 25.69 -36.00 16.11
CA GLN A 194 25.85 -37.07 15.12
C GLN A 194 25.35 -38.35 15.78
N GLN A 195 24.42 -39.04 15.14
CA GLN A 195 24.12 -40.47 15.30
C GLN A 195 23.25 -40.82 14.09
N LEU A 196 23.75 -41.34 12.95
CA LEU A 196 24.41 -42.63 12.75
C LEU A 196 23.64 -43.80 13.39
N HIS A 197 22.57 -44.20 12.73
CA HIS A 197 22.04 -45.57 12.70
C HIS A 197 21.65 -45.79 11.22
N ASP A 198 22.55 -46.30 10.39
CA ASP A 198 22.62 -47.73 10.03
C ASP A 198 21.24 -48.38 9.79
N SER A 199 20.87 -48.51 8.52
CA SER A 199 20.58 -49.82 7.95
C SER A 199 20.70 -49.82 6.43
N VAL A 200 21.73 -50.53 6.00
CA VAL A 200 22.04 -51.04 4.66
C VAL A 200 21.26 -52.35 4.44
N ALA A 201 21.07 -52.71 3.17
CA ALA A 201 20.40 -53.89 2.61
C ALA A 201 18.89 -53.70 2.39
N ASP A 202 18.29 -53.97 1.24
CA ASP A 202 18.58 -54.98 0.20
C ASP A 202 17.83 -54.53 -1.08
N ALA A 203 18.49 -54.21 -2.19
CA ALA A 203 18.74 -55.10 -3.34
C ALA A 203 17.50 -55.76 -3.98
N ALA A 204 17.02 -55.19 -5.08
CA ALA A 204 16.56 -55.90 -6.29
C ALA A 204 16.25 -54.86 -7.39
N ARG A 205 17.12 -54.66 -8.38
CA ARG A 205 17.10 -55.32 -9.70
C ARG A 205 15.70 -55.33 -10.33
N ASP A 206 15.46 -54.49 -11.34
CA ASP A 206 15.63 -54.89 -12.75
C ASP A 206 15.30 -53.73 -13.72
N PRO A 207 16.17 -53.40 -14.69
CA PRO A 207 15.86 -52.51 -15.82
C PRO A 207 15.56 -53.33 -17.08
N GLY A 208 14.32 -53.30 -17.56
CA GLY A 208 13.94 -53.95 -18.83
C GLY A 208 13.51 -52.95 -19.90
N PRO A 209 14.24 -52.81 -21.03
CA PRO A 209 13.71 -52.26 -22.26
C PRO A 209 13.30 -53.39 -23.21
N SER A 210 12.08 -53.34 -23.74
CA SER A 210 11.64 -54.24 -24.82
C SER A 210 10.94 -53.47 -25.92
N HIS A 211 11.69 -53.23 -26.99
CA HIS A 211 11.20 -53.00 -28.34
C HIS A 211 10.85 -54.35 -28.98
N ARG A 212 9.65 -54.53 -29.57
CA ARG A 212 9.41 -55.17 -30.91
C ARG A 212 7.94 -55.50 -31.20
N LEU A 213 7.49 -55.01 -32.36
CA LEU A 213 6.77 -55.67 -33.48
C LEU A 213 5.54 -56.57 -33.24
N SER A 214 4.41 -56.19 -33.84
CA SER A 214 3.64 -56.93 -34.89
C SER A 214 2.29 -56.24 -35.11
N GLN A 215 2.02 -55.72 -36.32
CA GLN A 215 1.12 -56.32 -37.33
C GLN A 215 -0.31 -56.66 -36.85
N SER A 216 -1.30 -55.91 -37.34
CA SER A 216 -2.46 -56.41 -38.11
C SER A 216 -3.13 -55.24 -38.83
#